data_AF-A0A7R9ZRJ0-F1
#
_entry.id   AF-A0A7R9ZRJ0-F1
#
_cell.length_a   1.000
_cell.length_b   1.000
_cell.length_c   1.000
_cell.angle_alpha   90.00
_cell.angle_beta   90.00
_cell.angle_gamma   90.00
#
_symmetry.space_group_name_H-M   'P 1'
#
loop_
_entity.id
_entity.type
_entity.pdbx_description
1 polymer ?
#
loop_
_entity_poly.entity_id
_entity_poly.type
_entity_poly.pdbx_seq_one_letter_code
_entity_poly.pdbx_strand_id
1 'polypeptide(L)'
;CITRLYPHSGHYRPSEAHMQRMLYFLYHKGVDLRSFDMDTQQFRRVARDKEPKNKDGSKDKAKDKAKDKDKMKDGNTNSGGKPKDKVEKKKKIDSLHLEKAVHVACFLAHKAGFIGEGVFDSIHRIRRADVTSVSEALLAVDASGGYWRTSSSHQQ
;
A
#
# COMPACT_ATOMS: atom_id res chain seq x y z
N CYS A 1 14.99 12.70 -16.77
CA CYS A 1 14.12 13.15 -15.66
C CYS A 1 13.42 11.93 -15.07
N ILE A 2 13.39 11.77 -13.74
CA ILE A 2 12.69 10.65 -13.07
C ILE A 2 11.23 11.05 -12.96
N THR A 3 10.30 10.17 -13.33
CA THR A 3 8.85 10.40 -13.23
C THR A 3 8.18 9.49 -12.22
N ARG A 4 8.67 8.25 -12.08
CA ARG A 4 8.16 7.26 -11.14
C ARG A 4 9.28 6.41 -10.55
N LEU A 5 9.13 6.05 -9.28
CA LEU A 5 10.03 5.18 -8.55
C LEU A 5 9.27 3.96 -8.01
N TYR A 6 9.71 2.77 -8.41
CA TYR A 6 9.19 1.50 -7.91
C TYR A 6 10.25 0.87 -7.01
N PRO A 7 10.15 1.02 -5.67
CA PRO A 7 11.24 0.62 -4.79
C PRO A 7 11.34 -0.91 -4.65
N HIS A 8 10.36 -1.65 -5.15
CA HIS A 8 10.18 -3.07 -4.92
C HIS A 8 10.32 -3.85 -6.24
N SER A 9 10.96 -5.00 -6.19
CA SER A 9 10.98 -5.98 -7.28
C SER A 9 10.30 -7.28 -6.83
N GLY A 10 10.28 -8.31 -7.67
CA GLY A 10 9.69 -9.60 -7.31
C GLY A 10 10.26 -10.18 -6.01
N HIS A 11 11.58 -10.06 -5.82
CA HIS A 11 12.30 -10.60 -4.67
C HIS A 11 12.74 -9.51 -3.67
N TYR A 12 12.99 -8.28 -4.13
CA TYR A 12 13.42 -7.19 -3.26
C TYR A 12 12.24 -6.40 -2.71
N ARG A 13 12.16 -6.30 -1.38
CA ARG A 13 11.14 -5.55 -0.66
C ARG A 13 11.82 -4.66 0.38
N PRO A 14 12.18 -3.41 0.03
CA PRO A 14 12.87 -2.53 0.96
C PRO A 14 12.00 -2.25 2.18
N SER A 15 12.63 -2.25 3.35
CA SER A 15 11.98 -1.73 4.56
C SER A 15 11.83 -0.20 4.49
N GLU A 16 11.01 0.34 5.38
CA GLU A 16 10.82 1.79 5.53
C GLU A 16 12.13 2.56 5.71
N ALA A 17 13.05 2.04 6.53
CA ALA A 17 14.36 2.65 6.74
C ALA A 17 15.21 2.69 5.45
N HIS A 18 15.12 1.65 4.61
CA HIS A 18 15.81 1.65 3.31
C HIS A 18 15.25 2.73 2.38
N MET A 19 13.92 2.87 2.33
CA MET A 19 13.28 3.89 1.50
C MET A 19 13.62 5.30 1.98
N GLN A 20 13.63 5.53 3.30
CA GLN A 20 14.01 6.82 3.88
C GLN A 20 15.45 7.20 3.49
N ARG A 21 16.41 6.27 3.66
CA ARG A 21 17.81 6.49 3.27
C ARG A 21 17.96 6.80 1.77
N MET A 22 17.24 6.07 0.93
CA MET A 22 17.24 6.28 -0.52
C MET A 22 16.70 7.66 -0.89
N LEU A 23 15.54 8.07 -0.36
CA LEU A 23 14.95 9.38 -0.64
C LEU A 23 15.86 10.52 -0.16
N TYR A 24 16.47 10.35 1.00
CA TYR A 24 17.43 11.33 1.54
C TYR A 24 18.67 11.45 0.66
N PHE A 25 19.20 10.32 0.18
CA PHE A 25 20.31 10.31 -0.77
C PHE A 25 19.96 11.06 -2.07
N LEU A 26 18.78 10.79 -2.66
CA LEU A 26 18.32 11.47 -3.87
C LEU A 26 18.20 12.98 -3.66
N TYR A 27 17.62 13.41 -2.54
CA TYR A 27 17.53 14.81 -2.18
C TYR A 27 18.91 15.47 -2.09
N HIS A 28 19.88 14.84 -1.41
CA HIS A 28 21.26 15.32 -1.32
C HIS A 28 22.01 15.35 -2.65
N LYS A 29 21.56 14.58 -3.64
CA LYS A 29 22.07 14.63 -5.02
C LYS A 29 21.35 15.69 -5.88
N GLY A 30 20.53 16.54 -5.27
CA GLY A 30 19.82 17.61 -5.96
C GLY A 30 18.59 17.14 -6.74
N VAL A 31 18.10 15.91 -6.49
CA VAL A 31 16.86 15.43 -7.10
C VAL A 31 15.67 16.05 -6.37
N ASP A 32 14.84 16.80 -7.10
CA ASP A 32 13.60 17.34 -6.54
C ASP A 32 12.58 16.20 -6.29
N LEU A 33 12.34 15.87 -5.03
CA LEU A 33 11.39 14.82 -4.62
C LEU A 33 9.92 15.16 -4.95
N ARG A 34 9.62 16.41 -5.35
CA ARG A 34 8.28 16.81 -5.84
C ARG A 34 8.07 16.40 -7.30
N SER A 35 9.15 16.13 -8.03
CA SER A 35 9.13 15.86 -9.48
C SER A 35 8.64 14.47 -9.86
N PHE A 36 8.58 13.52 -8.92
CA PHE A 36 8.24 12.14 -9.20
C PHE A 36 7.34 11.50 -8.13
N ASP A 37 6.65 10.44 -8.55
CA ASP A 37 5.79 9.64 -7.67
C ASP A 37 6.49 8.32 -7.31
N MET A 38 6.19 7.79 -6.14
CA MET A 38 6.75 6.55 -5.60
C MET A 38 5.63 5.56 -5.26
N ASP A 39 5.82 4.28 -5.58
CA ASP A 39 4.91 3.22 -5.14
C ASP A 39 5.00 3.03 -3.63
N THR A 40 3.86 3.15 -2.98
CA THR A 40 3.69 3.06 -1.53
C THR A 40 2.96 1.81 -1.07
N GLN A 41 2.52 0.99 -2.02
CA GLN A 41 1.58 -0.09 -1.76
C GLN A 41 2.10 -1.09 -0.72
N GLN A 42 3.38 -1.47 -0.78
CA GLN A 42 3.91 -2.47 0.14
C GLN A 42 4.05 -1.98 1.57
N PHE A 43 4.49 -0.74 1.78
CA PHE A 43 4.71 -0.25 3.15
C PHE A 43 3.42 0.23 3.81
N ARG A 44 2.46 0.74 3.04
CA ARG A 44 1.11 1.04 3.54
C ARG A 44 0.26 -0.22 3.76
N ARG A 45 0.75 -1.40 3.34
CA ARG A 45 0.03 -2.70 3.40
C ARG A 45 -1.35 -2.64 2.73
N VAL A 46 -1.49 -1.84 1.68
CA VAL A 46 -2.77 -1.65 0.98
C VAL A 46 -2.93 -2.73 -0.08
N ALA A 47 -4.05 -3.46 -0.04
CA ALA A 47 -4.38 -4.43 -1.09
C ALA A 47 -4.67 -3.69 -2.41
N ARG A 48 -4.38 -4.33 -3.55
CA ARG A 48 -4.86 -3.81 -4.83
C ARG A 48 -6.38 -3.90 -4.86
N ASP A 49 -7.03 -2.87 -5.38
CA ASP A 49 -8.42 -2.97 -5.80
C ASP A 49 -8.54 -4.16 -6.74
N LYS A 50 -9.29 -5.16 -6.31
CA LYS A 50 -9.64 -6.28 -7.17
C LYS A 50 -10.84 -5.81 -7.99
N GLU A 51 -10.73 -5.91 -9.31
CA GLU A 51 -11.92 -5.84 -10.16
C GLU A 51 -12.97 -6.81 -9.60
N PRO A 52 -14.26 -6.45 -9.60
CA PRO A 52 -15.31 -7.35 -9.16
C PRO A 52 -15.19 -8.62 -9.99
N LYS A 53 -14.86 -9.72 -9.32
CA LYS A 53 -14.95 -11.03 -9.93
C LYS A 53 -16.43 -11.26 -10.19
N ASN A 54 -16.87 -11.08 -11.43
CA ASN A 54 -18.13 -11.64 -11.88
C ASN A 54 -18.03 -13.15 -11.62
N LYS A 55 -18.67 -13.60 -10.54
CA LYS A 55 -18.92 -15.00 -10.27
C LYS A 55 -20.02 -15.41 -11.23
N ASP A 56 -19.63 -15.74 -12.45
CA ASP A 56 -20.49 -16.48 -13.35
C ASP A 56 -19.66 -17.55 -14.05
N GLY A 57 -20.12 -18.79 -13.93
CA GLY A 57 -19.56 -19.92 -14.65
C GLY A 57 -18.66 -20.84 -13.84
N SER A 58 -19.30 -21.82 -13.19
CA SER A 58 -18.82 -23.20 -13.09
C SER A 58 -17.84 -23.59 -14.21
N LYS A 59 -16.75 -24.27 -13.85
CA LYS A 59 -16.37 -25.49 -14.56
C LYS A 59 -15.42 -26.35 -13.76
N ASP A 60 -15.94 -27.54 -13.49
CA ASP A 60 -15.30 -28.70 -12.93
C ASP A 60 -13.96 -29.00 -13.60
N LYS A 61 -13.01 -29.42 -12.78
CA LYS A 61 -11.81 -30.12 -13.21
C LYS A 61 -12.23 -31.50 -13.71
N ALA A 62 -12.48 -31.63 -15.01
CA ALA A 62 -12.43 -32.91 -15.69
C ALA A 62 -11.21 -32.90 -16.62
N LYS A 63 -10.24 -33.77 -16.30
CA LYS A 63 -9.22 -34.26 -17.21
C LYS A 63 -9.92 -34.74 -18.49
N ASP A 64 -9.40 -34.43 -19.68
CA ASP A 64 -8.76 -35.47 -20.47
C ASP A 64 -8.09 -35.00 -21.76
N LYS A 65 -7.14 -35.86 -22.12
CA LYS A 65 -6.25 -35.93 -23.27
C LYS A 65 -6.81 -35.43 -24.61
N ALA A 66 -5.97 -34.70 -25.32
CA ALA A 66 -6.10 -34.47 -26.75
C ALA A 66 -5.88 -35.79 -27.53
N LYS A 67 -6.84 -36.14 -28.38
CA LYS A 67 -6.61 -36.99 -29.55
C LYS A 67 -7.55 -36.56 -30.67
N ASP A 68 -6.95 -35.87 -31.63
CA ASP A 68 -7.05 -36.05 -33.08
C ASP A 68 -8.44 -36.12 -33.77
N LYS A 69 -8.53 -35.32 -34.84
CA LYS A 69 -9.26 -35.48 -36.11
C LYS A 69 -10.35 -34.48 -36.49
N ASP A 70 -10.05 -33.84 -37.62
CA ASP A 70 -10.91 -33.29 -38.66
C ASP A 70 -12.38 -33.75 -38.66
N LYS A 71 -13.31 -32.79 -38.79
CA LYS A 71 -14.10 -32.59 -40.02
C LYS A 71 -15.09 -31.43 -39.92
N MET A 72 -15.25 -30.76 -41.05
CA MET A 72 -16.23 -29.73 -41.40
C MET A 72 -17.68 -30.10 -41.05
N LYS A 73 -18.50 -29.12 -40.64
CA LYS A 73 -19.63 -28.58 -41.43
C LYS A 73 -20.49 -27.54 -40.68
N ASP A 74 -20.79 -26.47 -41.40
CA ASP A 74 -22.03 -25.69 -41.52
C ASP A 74 -22.97 -25.52 -40.32
N GLY A 75 -23.26 -24.26 -39.99
CA GLY A 75 -24.32 -23.92 -39.05
C GLY A 75 -24.46 -22.42 -38.80
N ASN A 76 -24.98 -21.71 -39.80
CA ASN A 76 -25.55 -20.37 -39.68
C ASN A 76 -26.48 -20.24 -38.46
N THR A 77 -26.29 -19.22 -37.61
CA THR A 77 -27.41 -18.45 -37.02
C THR A 77 -26.89 -17.20 -36.29
N ASN A 78 -27.34 -16.06 -36.81
CA ASN A 78 -27.16 -14.73 -36.26
C ASN A 78 -28.20 -14.50 -35.15
N SER A 79 -27.81 -14.13 -33.93
CA SER A 79 -28.72 -13.45 -32.99
C SER A 79 -28.00 -12.69 -31.87
N GLY A 80 -28.32 -11.41 -31.76
CA GLY A 80 -28.43 -10.70 -30.48
C GLY A 80 -27.14 -10.26 -29.79
N GLY A 81 -26.33 -9.41 -30.43
CA GLY A 81 -25.23 -8.72 -29.76
C GLY A 81 -25.73 -7.67 -28.76
N LYS A 82 -25.96 -8.07 -27.49
CA LYS A 82 -25.85 -7.12 -26.37
C LYS A 82 -24.43 -6.55 -26.35
N PRO A 83 -24.23 -5.24 -26.17
CA PRO A 83 -22.89 -4.70 -25.97
C PRO A 83 -22.32 -5.36 -24.71
N LYS A 84 -21.36 -6.28 -24.89
CA LYS A 84 -20.48 -6.68 -23.80
C LYS A 84 -19.63 -5.45 -23.53
N ASP A 85 -19.96 -4.72 -22.47
CA ASP A 85 -19.01 -3.81 -21.84
C ASP A 85 -17.75 -4.62 -21.57
N LYS A 86 -16.75 -4.45 -22.44
CA LYS A 86 -15.42 -4.99 -22.24
C LYS A 86 -14.88 -4.25 -21.03
N VAL A 87 -15.01 -4.87 -19.86
CA VAL A 87 -14.23 -4.46 -18.70
C VAL A 87 -12.77 -4.65 -19.10
N GLU A 88 -12.13 -3.57 -19.51
CA GLU A 88 -10.71 -3.55 -19.82
C GLU A 88 -9.98 -3.90 -18.53
N LYS A 89 -9.33 -5.07 -18.53
CA LYS A 89 -8.47 -5.49 -17.42
C LYS A 89 -7.42 -4.42 -17.21
N LYS A 90 -7.46 -3.72 -16.08
CA LYS A 90 -6.46 -2.70 -15.74
C LYS A 90 -5.08 -3.35 -15.70
N LYS A 91 -4.07 -2.69 -16.30
CA LYS A 91 -2.71 -3.22 -16.25
C LYS A 91 -2.23 -3.16 -14.80
N LYS A 92 -1.33 -4.07 -14.42
CA LYS A 92 -0.78 -4.15 -13.04
C LYS A 92 -0.23 -2.81 -12.52
N ILE A 93 0.27 -1.96 -13.42
CA ILE A 93 0.81 -0.63 -13.12
C ILE A 93 -0.28 0.41 -12.83
N ASP A 94 -1.51 0.20 -13.30
CA ASP A 94 -2.64 1.13 -13.14
C ASP A 94 -3.38 0.91 -11.80
N SER A 95 -2.97 -0.12 -11.05
CA SER A 95 -3.51 -0.49 -9.72
C SER A 95 -2.50 -0.17 -8.58
N LEU A 96 -1.43 0.56 -8.89
CA LEU A 96 -0.42 0.94 -7.91
C LEU A 96 -0.85 2.15 -7.09
N HIS A 97 -0.44 2.17 -5.82
CA HIS A 97 -0.66 3.30 -4.92
C HIS A 97 0.53 4.24 -5.02
N LEU A 98 0.44 5.19 -5.95
CA LEU A 98 1.49 6.17 -6.21
C LEU A 98 1.27 7.43 -5.36
N GLU A 99 2.30 7.88 -4.67
CA GLU A 99 2.31 9.15 -3.93
C GLU A 99 3.55 9.97 -4.29
N LYS A 100 3.46 11.30 -4.17
CA LYS A 100 4.61 12.17 -4.35
C LYS A 100 5.75 11.76 -3.42
N ALA A 101 6.96 11.63 -3.96
CA ALA A 101 8.10 11.15 -3.17
C ALA A 101 8.43 12.05 -1.97
N VAL A 102 8.18 13.37 -2.09
CA VAL A 102 8.29 14.31 -0.97
C VAL A 102 7.35 13.94 0.20
N HIS A 103 6.11 13.53 -0.06
CA HIS A 103 5.16 13.14 0.98
C HIS A 103 5.60 11.85 1.66
N VAL A 104 6.12 10.90 0.89
CA VAL A 104 6.68 9.66 1.43
C VAL A 104 7.88 9.96 2.32
N ALA A 105 8.78 10.85 1.90
CA ALA A 105 9.93 11.26 2.70
C ALA A 105 9.50 11.91 4.03
N CYS A 106 8.55 12.87 3.99
CA CYS A 106 8.00 13.51 5.19
C CYS A 106 7.33 12.50 6.13
N PHE A 107 6.52 11.58 5.59
CA PHE A 107 5.87 10.53 6.38
C PHE A 107 6.89 9.65 7.10
N LEU A 108 7.90 9.16 6.38
CA LEU A 108 8.94 8.31 6.96
C LEU A 108 9.77 9.05 8.01
N ALA A 109 10.07 10.34 7.78
CA ALA A 109 10.78 11.18 8.76
C ALA A 109 9.96 11.37 10.03
N HIS A 110 8.67 11.73 9.93
CA HIS A 110 7.80 11.87 11.11
C HIS A 110 7.64 10.56 11.86
N LYS A 111 7.45 9.44 11.13
CA LYS A 111 7.36 8.12 11.74
C LYS A 111 8.64 7.76 12.50
N ALA A 112 9.81 8.04 11.92
CA ALA A 112 11.09 7.82 12.59
C ALA A 112 11.23 8.69 13.85
N GLY A 113 10.75 9.94 13.80
CA GLY A 113 10.66 10.83 14.98
C GLY A 113 9.82 10.21 16.09
N PHE A 114 8.59 9.78 15.79
CA PHE A 114 7.69 9.13 16.75
C PHE A 114 8.27 7.84 17.36
N ILE A 115 9.06 7.09 16.59
CA ILE A 115 9.79 5.93 17.11
C ILE A 115 10.89 6.39 18.08
N GLY A 116 11.68 7.38 17.69
CA GLY A 116 12.76 7.92 18.52
C GLY A 116 12.27 8.54 19.84
N GLU A 117 11.06 9.11 19.83
CA GLU A 117 10.40 9.69 21.00
C GLU A 117 9.62 8.67 21.84
N GLY A 118 9.59 7.39 21.44
CA GLY A 118 8.90 6.34 22.19
C GLY A 118 7.37 6.44 22.17
N VAL A 119 6.79 7.14 21.18
CA VAL A 119 5.33 7.28 21.02
C VAL A 119 4.66 5.91 20.86
N PHE A 120 5.25 5.04 20.04
CA PHE A 120 4.72 3.69 19.81
C PHE A 120 4.79 2.83 21.08
N ASP A 121 5.82 2.99 21.91
CA ASP A 121 5.91 2.30 23.20
C ASP A 121 4.81 2.76 24.16
N SER A 122 4.56 4.07 24.19
CA SER A 122 3.45 4.66 24.95
C SER A 122 2.10 4.10 24.50
N ILE A 123 1.86 4.04 23.19
CA ILE A 123 0.64 3.43 22.61
C ILE A 123 0.52 1.95 23.00
N HIS A 124 1.61 1.18 22.93
CA HIS A 124 1.60 -0.23 23.32
C HIS A 124 1.33 -0.44 24.81
N ARG A 125 1.74 0.49 25.68
CA ARG A 125 1.37 0.46 27.11
C ARG A 125 -0.12 0.68 27.29
N ILE A 126 -0.69 1.71 26.66
CA ILE A 126 -2.14 1.97 26.72
C ILE A 126 -2.94 0.73 26.29
N ARG A 127 -2.55 0.11 25.17
CA ARG A 127 -3.23 -1.08 24.64
C ARG A 127 -3.16 -2.31 25.56
N ARG A 128 -2.20 -2.36 26.49
CA ARG A 128 -2.06 -3.43 27.48
C ARG A 128 -2.66 -3.08 28.85
N ALA A 129 -2.93 -1.80 29.10
CA ALA A 129 -3.33 -1.30 30.42
C ALA A 129 -4.82 -1.49 30.73
N ASP A 130 -5.62 -2.07 29.80
CA ASP A 130 -7.07 -2.30 29.94
C ASP A 130 -7.84 -1.11 30.53
N VAL A 131 -7.58 0.07 29.94
CA VAL A 131 -8.15 1.35 30.38
C VAL A 131 -9.52 1.59 29.75
N THR A 132 -10.44 2.15 30.52
CA THR A 132 -11.82 2.39 30.09
C THR A 132 -12.08 3.82 29.65
N SER A 133 -11.16 4.73 29.99
CA SER A 133 -11.26 6.15 29.66
C SER A 133 -9.95 6.72 29.12
N VAL A 134 -10.07 7.84 28.40
CA VAL A 134 -8.91 8.59 27.88
C VAL A 134 -8.01 9.10 29.01
N SER A 135 -8.60 9.55 30.12
CA SER A 135 -7.86 10.04 31.28
C SER A 135 -7.01 8.94 31.92
N GLU A 136 -7.56 7.74 32.08
CA GLU A 136 -6.80 6.56 32.56
C GLU A 136 -5.68 6.17 31.60
N ALA A 137 -5.95 6.21 30.29
CA ALA A 137 -4.95 5.94 29.25
C ALA A 137 -3.75 6.91 29.34
N LEU A 138 -4.02 8.19 29.53
CA LEU A 138 -2.99 9.22 29.66
C LEU A 138 -2.18 9.06 30.96
N LEU A 139 -2.84 8.80 32.09
CA LEU A 139 -2.15 8.52 33.35
C LEU A 139 -1.21 7.30 33.25
N ALA A 140 -1.61 6.25 32.54
CA ALA A 140 -0.81 5.04 32.35
C ALA A 140 0.50 5.29 31.56
N VAL A 141 0.58 6.33 30.74
CA VAL A 141 1.79 6.71 29.99
C VAL A 141 2.55 7.86 30.63
N ASP A 142 1.87 8.76 31.33
CA ASP A 142 2.44 9.94 31.97
C ASP A 142 3.36 9.63 33.15
N ALA A 143 3.15 8.51 33.85
CA ALA A 143 4.01 8.06 34.94
C ALA A 143 5.49 7.85 34.53
N SER A 144 5.77 7.79 33.23
CA SER A 144 7.11 7.59 32.68
C SER A 144 7.74 8.82 31.99
N GLY A 145 7.12 10.00 32.09
CA GLY A 145 7.61 11.22 31.42
C GLY A 145 7.37 11.22 29.91
N GLY A 146 6.24 10.66 29.46
CA GLY A 146 5.95 10.40 28.05
C GLY A 146 5.82 11.65 27.16
N TYR A 147 5.93 11.40 25.84
CA TYR A 147 5.82 12.36 24.73
C TYR A 147 4.71 13.41 24.87
N TRP A 148 3.59 13.08 25.51
CA TRP A 148 2.43 13.95 25.62
C TRP A 148 2.60 15.12 26.61
N ARG A 149 3.61 15.08 27.50
CA ARG A 149 3.88 16.17 28.47
C ARG A 149 4.64 17.36 27.88
N THR A 150 5.45 17.16 26.84
CA THR A 150 6.34 18.22 26.32
C THR A 150 5.63 19.19 25.37
N SER A 151 4.43 18.86 24.91
CA SER A 151 3.62 19.75 24.05
C SER A 151 2.98 20.92 24.81
N SER A 152 2.98 20.89 26.14
CA SER A 152 2.35 21.91 27.00
C SER A 152 3.27 23.09 27.35
N SER A 153 4.56 23.06 26.99
CA SER A 153 5.53 24.11 27.37
C SER A 153 5.84 25.14 26.28
N HIS A 154 5.11 25.16 25.16
CA HIS A 154 5.13 26.29 24.20
C HIS A 154 3.94 27.24 24.45
N GLN A 155 3.84 27.75 25.68
CA GLN A 155 3.21 29.04 25.96
C GLN A 155 4.03 29.73 27.06
N GLN A 156 5.05 30.48 26.63
CA GLN A 156 5.34 31.88 26.98
C GLN A 156 6.72 32.26 26.48
#